data_AF-A0A4Y2S9L7-F1
#
_entry.id   AF-A0A4Y2S9L7-F1
#
_cell.length_a   1.000
_cell.length_b   1.000
_cell.length_c   1.000
_cell.angle_alpha   90.00
_cell.angle_beta   90.00
_cell.angle_gamma   90.00
#
_symmetry.space_group_name_H-M   'P 1'
#
loop_
_entity.id
_entity.type
_entity.pdbx_description
1 polymer ?
#
loop_
_entity_poly.entity_id
_entity_poly.type
_entity_poly.pdbx_seq_one_letter_code
_entity_poly.pdbx_strand_id
1 'polypeptide(L)'
;MDECVKKWFTQCRDQGIPSSEQMLQRKAEDFAKELGHGEHFKGINGWPQSFENRHKIVFRKLCGESASVPESVCEEKTSLL
;
A
#
# COMPACT_ATOMS: atom_id res chain seq x y z
N MET A 1 9.17 15.79 -4.34
CA MET A 1 8.54 14.64 -3.67
C MET A 1 7.26 14.20 -4.35
N ASP A 2 6.22 15.04 -4.46
CA ASP A 2 4.94 14.70 -5.10
C ASP A 2 5.13 14.06 -6.49
N GLU A 3 5.89 14.74 -7.37
CA GLU A 3 6.20 14.23 -8.71
C GLU A 3 7.09 12.96 -8.71
N CYS A 4 7.97 12.81 -7.72
CA CYS A 4 8.81 11.61 -7.57
C CYS A 4 7.94 10.39 -7.24
N VAL A 5 7.01 10.56 -6.28
CA VAL A 5 6.07 9.52 -5.88
C VAL A 5 5.11 9.18 -7.02
N LYS A 6 4.61 10.20 -7.75
CA LYS A 6 3.78 9.99 -8.95
C LYS A 6 4.52 9.17 -10.01
N LYS A 7 5.75 9.54 -10.36
CA LYS A 7 6.57 8.78 -11.33
C LYS A 7 6.79 7.35 -10.90
N TRP A 8 7.10 7.12 -9.62
CA TRP A 8 7.26 5.77 -9.09
C TRP A 8 5.95 4.98 -9.18
N PHE A 9 4.83 5.59 -8.80
CA PHE A 9 3.52 4.94 -8.82
C PHE A 9 3.05 4.61 -10.25
N THR A 10 3.33 5.47 -11.22
CA THR A 10 3.12 5.17 -12.65
C THR A 10 3.95 3.97 -13.08
N GLN A 11 5.25 3.94 -12.76
CA GLN A 11 6.11 2.79 -13.08
C GLN A 11 5.61 1.48 -12.47
N CYS A 12 5.11 1.51 -11.23
CA CYS A 12 4.50 0.32 -10.63
C CYS A 12 3.27 -0.14 -11.43
N ARG A 13 2.42 0.78 -11.88
CA ARG A 13 1.24 0.46 -12.71
C ARG A 13 1.63 -0.11 -14.07
N ASP A 14 2.62 0.45 -14.74
CA ASP A 14 3.15 -0.05 -16.02
C ASP A 14 3.72 -1.47 -15.87
N GLN A 15 4.30 -1.79 -14.71
CA GLN A 15 4.80 -3.12 -14.38
C GLN A 15 3.72 -4.08 -13.82
N GLY A 16 2.46 -3.62 -13.70
CA GLY A 16 1.39 -4.42 -13.10
C GLY A 16 1.57 -4.69 -11.61
N ILE A 17 2.41 -3.94 -10.91
CA ILE A 17 2.70 -4.10 -9.49
C ILE A 17 1.57 -3.43 -8.67
N PRO A 18 0.83 -4.19 -7.85
CA PRO A 18 -0.17 -3.61 -6.96
C PRO A 18 0.54 -2.74 -5.92
N SER A 19 0.24 -1.45 -5.93
CA SER A 19 0.79 -0.49 -4.97
C SER A 19 -0.29 -0.10 -3.98
N SER A 20 -0.10 -0.43 -2.70
CA SER A 20 -1.00 -0.03 -1.62
C SER A 20 -0.73 1.40 -1.16
N GLU A 21 -1.70 2.00 -0.46
CA GLU A 21 -1.56 3.33 0.14
C GLU A 21 -0.37 3.39 1.13
N GLN A 22 -0.17 2.32 1.91
CA GLN A 22 0.97 2.20 2.83
C GLN A 22 2.31 2.20 2.08
N MET A 23 2.38 1.52 0.93
CA MET A 23 3.59 1.50 0.10
C MET A 23 3.88 2.88 -0.48
N LEU A 24 2.84 3.61 -0.88
CA LEU A 24 2.94 4.99 -1.35
C LEU A 24 3.46 5.93 -0.24
N GLN A 25 2.91 5.82 0.98
CA GLN A 25 3.36 6.61 2.14
C GLN A 25 4.84 6.37 2.43
N ARG A 26 5.23 5.09 2.52
CA ARG A 26 6.63 4.71 2.79
C ARG A 26 7.58 5.22 1.72
N LYS A 27 7.17 5.13 0.44
CA LYS A 27 7.97 5.66 -0.66
C LYS A 27 8.08 7.18 -0.64
N ALA A 28 7.03 7.88 -0.22
CA ALA A 28 7.06 9.32 -0.04
C ALA A 28 8.02 9.73 1.08
N GLU A 29 8.06 8.97 2.19
CA GLU A 29 9.03 9.17 3.27
C GLU A 29 10.47 8.94 2.81
N ASP A 30 10.73 7.90 2.02
CA ASP A 30 12.05 7.64 1.45
C ASP A 30 12.49 8.80 0.56
N PHE A 31 11.62 9.25 -0.37
CA PHE A 31 11.93 10.41 -1.20
C PHE A 31 12.09 11.69 -0.39
N ALA A 32 11.40 11.85 0.74
CA ALA A 32 11.59 13.00 1.62
C ALA A 32 13.00 12.99 2.23
N LYS A 33 13.47 11.82 2.69
CA LYS A 33 14.83 11.65 3.24
C LYS A 33 15.89 11.88 2.18
N GLU A 34 15.73 11.27 0.99
CA GLU A 34 16.66 11.40 -0.13
C GLU A 34 16.80 12.86 -0.63
N LEU A 35 15.71 13.64 -0.58
CA LEU A 35 15.70 15.05 -0.97
C LEU A 35 16.11 16.02 0.15
N GLY A 36 16.51 15.52 1.33
CA GLY A 36 16.89 16.37 2.48
C GLY A 36 15.71 17.07 3.15
N HIS A 37 14.47 16.62 2.91
CA HIS A 37 13.24 17.14 3.51
C HIS A 37 12.66 16.22 4.60
N GLY A 38 13.42 15.21 5.04
CA GLY A 38 12.96 14.16 5.94
C GLY A 38 12.43 14.65 7.30
N GLU A 39 12.93 15.77 7.81
CA GLU A 39 12.47 16.34 9.09
C GLU A 39 11.13 17.09 9.00
N HIS A 40 10.79 17.63 7.82
CA HIS A 40 9.56 18.39 7.61
C HIS A 40 8.43 17.56 7.02
N PHE A 41 8.72 16.40 6.44
CA PHE A 41 7.69 15.52 5.91
C PHE A 41 7.05 14.68 7.02
N LYS A 42 6.08 15.26 7.72
CA LYS A 42 5.07 14.49 8.45
C LYS A 42 4.14 13.83 7.44
N GLY A 43 4.64 12.81 6.72
CA GLY A 43 3.96 12.08 5.65
C GLY A 43 2.65 11.38 6.06
N ILE A 44 2.28 11.48 7.33
CA ILE A 44 1.14 10.82 7.95
C ILE A 44 -0.08 11.74 8.04
N ASN A 45 0.10 13.07 8.13
CA ASN A 45 -1.04 13.98 8.36
C ASN A 45 -1.49 14.69 7.09
N GLY A 46 -2.34 14.02 6.31
CA GLY A 46 -3.11 14.62 5.20
C GLY A 46 -2.40 14.73 3.84
N TRP A 47 -1.10 14.45 3.76
CA TRP A 47 -0.41 14.37 2.47
C TRP A 47 -0.93 13.24 1.56
N PRO A 48 -1.17 12.00 2.04
CA PRO A 48 -1.66 10.91 1.20
C PRO A 48 -2.98 11.27 0.53
N GLN A 49 -3.94 11.75 1.32
CA GLN A 49 -5.25 12.20 0.85
C GLN A 49 -5.15 13.38 -0.15
N SER A 50 -4.24 14.32 0.11
CA SER A 50 -3.98 15.43 -0.82
C SER A 50 -3.37 14.94 -2.13
N PHE A 51 -2.44 13.98 -2.07
CA PHE A 51 -1.79 13.39 -3.24
C PHE A 51 -2.78 12.60 -4.08
N GLU A 52 -3.63 11.78 -3.46
CA GLU A 52 -4.72 11.05 -4.11
C GLU A 52 -5.66 12.01 -4.85
N ASN A 53 -6.10 13.09 -4.18
CA ASN A 53 -6.98 14.10 -4.76
C ASN A 53 -6.30 14.86 -5.92
N ARG A 54 -5.03 15.25 -5.76
CA ARG A 54 -4.28 16.00 -6.80
C ARG A 54 -4.05 15.18 -8.07
N HIS A 55 -3.68 13.91 -7.92
CA HIS A 55 -3.33 13.05 -9.06
C HIS A 55 -4.44 12.10 -9.50
N LYS A 56 -5.63 12.21 -8.89
CA LYS A 56 -6.78 11.33 -9.14
C LYS A 56 -6.40 9.86 -9.01
N ILE A 57 -5.55 9.57 -8.02
CA ILE A 57 -5.10 8.22 -7.72
C ILE A 57 -6.14 7.56 -6.84
N VAL A 58 -6.67 6.44 -7.32
CA VAL A 58 -7.62 5.62 -6.57
C VAL A 58 -6.89 4.34 -6.18
N PHE A 59 -6.74 4.12 -4.88
CA PHE A 59 -6.43 2.80 -4.36
C PHE A 59 -7.71 1.99 -4.36
N ARG A 60 -7.83 1.03 -5.28
CA ARG A 60 -8.90 0.04 -5.18
C ARG A 60 -8.60 -0.80 -3.94
N LYS A 61 -9.34 -0.57 -2.85
CA LYS A 61 -9.44 -1.56 -1.79
C LYS A 61 -9.99 -2.82 -2.45
N LEU A 62 -9.18 -3.87 -2.50
CA LEU A 62 -9.68 -5.22 -2.71
C LEU A 62 -10.53 -5.54 -1.48
N CYS A 63 -11.79 -5.14 -1.50
CA CYS A 63 -12.79 -5.62 -0.56
C CYS A 63 -13.29 -6.96 -1.12
N GLY A 64 -12.64 -8.03 -0.70
CA GLY A 64 -13.01 -9.40 -1.01
C GLY A 64 -12.25 -10.30 -0.05
N GLU A 65 -13.01 -11.14 0.68
CA GLU A 65 -12.53 -12.16 1.63
C GLU A 65 -12.36 -11.70 3.10
N SER A 66 -13.46 -11.25 3.70
CA SER A 66 -13.79 -11.67 5.07
C SER A 66 -15.10 -12.45 5.03
N ALA A 67 -15.04 -13.65 4.43
CA ALA A 67 -16.12 -14.62 4.50
C ALA A 67 -15.63 -15.77 5.37
N SER A 68 -16.01 -15.69 6.66
CA SER A 68 -16.36 -16.80 7.54
C SER A 68 -15.67 -18.13 7.26
N VAL A 69 -14.66 -18.48 8.06
CA VAL A 69 -14.37 -19.88 8.37
C VAL A 69 -15.63 -20.49 8.99
N PRO A 70 -16.32 -21.47 8.36
CA PRO A 70 -17.20 -22.32 9.14
C PRO A 70 -16.31 -23.22 9.99
N GLU A 71 -16.34 -22.97 11.30
CA GLU A 71 -15.97 -23.96 12.30
C GLU A 71 -16.92 -25.15 12.16
N SER A 72 -16.50 -26.18 11.43
CA SER A 72 -17.17 -27.48 11.44
C SER A 72 -16.15 -28.59 11.22
N VAL A 73 -15.88 -29.27 12.34
CA VAL A 73 -15.18 -30.52 12.58
C VAL A 73 -15.23 -31.55 11.44
N CYS A 74 -14.08 -32.18 11.16
CA CYS A 74 -13.95 -33.65 11.07
C CYS A 74 -12.48 -34.12 11.10
N GLU A 75 -12.10 -34.57 12.30
CA GLU A 75 -11.34 -35.79 12.62
C GLU A 75 -9.88 -36.02 12.14
N GLU A 76 -9.03 -36.12 13.16
CA GLU A 76 -7.79 -36.89 13.31
C GLU A 76 -7.51 -38.02 12.30
N LYS A 77 -6.27 -38.03 11.78
CA LYS A 77 -5.29 -39.13 11.90
C LYS A 77 -3.95 -38.73 11.28
N THR A 78 -3.02 -38.30 12.13
CA THR A 78 -1.59 -38.41 11.82
C THR A 78 -1.05 -39.62 12.57
N SER A 79 -0.71 -40.67 11.83
CA SER A 79 0.53 -41.45 11.97
C SER A 79 0.46 -42.65 11.02
N LEU A 80 1.20 -42.53 9.93
CA LEU A 80 1.72 -43.65 9.16
C LEU A 80 3.13 -43.94 9.67
N LEU A 81 3.41 -45.24 9.85
CA LEU A 81 4.64 -45.94 10.24
C LEU A 81 4.96 -46.03 11.73
#